data_AF-A0A1Z9YCK0-F1
#
_entry.id   AF-A0A1Z9YCK0-F1
#
_cell.length_a   1.000
_cell.length_b   1.000
_cell.length_c   1.000
_cell.angle_alpha   90.00
_cell.angle_beta   90.00
_cell.angle_gamma   90.00
#
_symmetry.space_group_name_H-M   'P 1'
#
loop_
_entity.id
_entity.type
_entity.pdbx_description
1 polymer ?
#
loop_
_entity_poly.entity_id
_entity_poly.type
_entity_poly.pdbx_seq_one_letter_code
_entity_poly.pdbx_strand_id
1 'polypeptide(L)' 'MLSAEFILTLIGFLAGIAFCVFASHRAGKPYDDMKPKRLPWHLIMVLAAFFAVIMLVHMINIFGYETGPENSLLGRR' A
#
# COMPACT_ATOMS: atom_id res chain seq x y z
N MET A 1 4.65 -3.91 -23.45
CA MET A 1 3.60 -3.91 -22.41
C MET A 1 4.12 -4.37 -21.05
N LEU A 2 4.89 -5.46 -20.93
CA LEU A 2 5.62 -5.79 -19.69
C LEU A 2 6.96 -5.05 -19.63
N SER A 3 6.96 -3.81 -19.14
CA SER A 3 8.20 -3.07 -18.83
C SER A 3 8.74 -3.51 -17.46
N ALA A 4 10.05 -3.33 -17.22
CA ALA A 4 10.64 -3.62 -15.91
C ALA A 4 9.98 -2.82 -14.79
N GLU A 5 9.63 -1.56 -15.05
CA GLU A 5 8.92 -0.69 -14.11
C GLU A 5 7.54 -1.24 -13.75
N PHE A 6 6.79 -1.74 -14.73
CA PHE A 6 5.49 -2.35 -14.48
C PHE A 6 5.62 -3.60 -13.60
N ILE A 7 6.60 -4.45 -13.89
CA ILE A 7 6.86 -5.67 -13.10
C ILE A 7 7.22 -5.32 -11.66
N LEU A 8 8.13 -4.36 -11.45
CA LEU A 8 8.53 -3.92 -10.11
C LEU A 8 7.36 -3.30 -9.34
N THR A 9 6.56 -2.49 -10.00
CA THR A 9 5.36 -1.87 -9.40
C THR A 9 4.34 -2.93 -9.00
N LEU A 10 4.11 -3.93 -9.86
CA LEU A 10 3.20 -5.03 -9.58
C LEU A 10 3.69 -5.90 -8.42
N ILE A 11 4.98 -6.23 -8.36
CA ILE A 11 5.57 -6.96 -7.22
C ILE A 11 5.42 -6.14 -5.94
N GLY A 12 5.71 -4.84 -5.98
CA GLY A 12 5.54 -3.94 -4.84
C GLY A 12 4.09 -3.89 -4.36
N PHE A 13 3.14 -3.78 -5.29
CA PHE A 13 1.71 -3.79 -4.97
C PHE A 13 1.27 -5.08 -4.28
N LEU A 14 1.65 -6.24 -4.85
CA LEU A 14 1.31 -7.55 -4.28
C LEU A 14 1.98 -7.76 -2.92
N ALA A 15 3.23 -7.34 -2.76
CA ALA A 15 3.93 -7.37 -1.47
C ALA A 15 3.24 -6.49 -0.42
N GLY A 16 2.80 -5.29 -0.80
CA GLY A 16 2.04 -4.38 0.06
C GLY A 16 0.71 -4.98 0.53
N ILE A 17 -0.05 -5.60 -0.38
CA ILE A 17 -1.28 -6.31 -0.03
C ILE A 17 -1.00 -7.49 0.90
N ALA A 18 -0.04 -8.33 0.56
CA ALA A 18 0.31 -9.50 1.37
C ALA A 18 0.72 -9.09 2.79
N PHE A 19 1.51 -8.02 2.91
CA PHE A 19 1.93 -7.48 4.19
C PHE A 19 0.77 -6.84 4.96
N CYS A 20 -0.16 -6.16 4.27
CA CYS A 20 -1.37 -5.62 4.87
C CYS A 20 -2.26 -6.73 5.46
N VAL A 21 -2.49 -7.81 4.70
CA VAL A 21 -3.25 -8.98 5.17
C VAL A 21 -2.56 -9.63 6.38
N PHE A 22 -1.24 -9.79 6.32
CA PHE A 22 -0.47 -10.31 7.44
C PHE A 22 -0.58 -9.42 8.69
N ALA A 23 -0.44 -8.11 8.53
CA ALA A 23 -0.56 -7.14 9.62
C ALA A 23 -1.98 -7.13 10.21
N SER A 24 -3.01 -7.20 9.36
CA SER A 24 -4.42 -7.31 9.77
C SER A 24 -4.67 -8.57 10.59
N HIS A 25 -4.20 -9.73 10.11
CA HIS A 25 -4.31 -10.99 10.84
C HIS A 25 -3.59 -10.92 12.20
N ARG A 26 -2.42 -10.27 12.28
CA ARG A 26 -1.70 -10.07 13.56
C ARG A 26 -2.40 -9.06 14.47
N ALA A 27 -3.02 -8.03 13.91
CA ALA A 27 -3.77 -7.02 14.64
C ALA A 27 -5.04 -7.58 15.28
N GLY A 28 -5.76 -8.45 14.55
CA GLY A 28 -7.00 -9.10 14.99
C GLY A 28 -6.83 -10.21 16.03
N LYS A 29 -5.60 -10.62 16.35
CA LYS A 29 -5.37 -11.57 17.45
C LYS A 29 -5.84 -10.96 18.78
N PRO A 30 -6.53 -11.75 19.63
CA PRO A 30 -6.95 -11.29 20.95
C PRO A 30 -5.75 -10.83 21.77
N TYR A 31 -6.00 -9.90 22.68
CA TYR A 31 -4.98 -9.42 23.61
C TYR A 31 -4.56 -10.57 24.54
N ASP A 32 -3.26 -10.77 24.69
CA ASP A 32 -2.67 -11.82 25.53
C ASP A 32 -1.67 -11.13 26.47
N ASP A 33 -1.97 -11.14 27.77
CA ASP A 33 -1.12 -10.55 28.81
C ASP A 33 0.25 -11.22 28.89
N MET A 34 0.35 -12.51 28.53
CA MET A 34 1.60 -13.27 28.55
C MET A 34 2.47 -12.95 27.33
N LYS A 35 1.86 -12.47 26.23
CA LYS A 35 2.52 -12.12 24.97
C LYS A 35 1.99 -10.77 24.45
N PRO A 36 2.33 -9.67 25.14
CA PRO A 36 1.85 -8.34 24.75
C PRO A 36 2.26 -8.01 23.32
N LYS A 37 1.37 -7.29 22.61
CA LYS A 37 1.62 -6.83 21.25
C LYS A 37 2.82 -5.86 21.25
N ARG A 38 3.97 -6.32 20.73
CA ARG A 38 5.22 -5.55 20.70
C ARG A 38 5.22 -4.39 19.70
N LEU A 39 4.36 -4.46 18.69
CA LEU A 39 4.28 -3.51 17.60
C LEU A 39 2.83 -3.03 17.41
N PRO A 40 2.63 -1.78 16.98
CA PRO A 40 1.31 -1.25 16.67
C PRO A 40 0.83 -1.81 15.32
N TRP A 41 0.37 -3.07 15.32
CA TRP A 41 -0.03 -3.79 14.11
C TRP A 41 -1.11 -3.09 13.27
N HIS A 42 -2.03 -2.36 13.91
CA HIS A 42 -3.04 -1.55 13.20
C HIS A 42 -2.40 -0.41 12.39
N LEU A 43 -1.41 0.29 12.96
CA LEU A 43 -0.70 1.36 12.26
C LEU A 43 0.13 0.78 11.11
N ILE A 44 0.79 -0.36 11.33
CA ILE A 44 1.54 -1.08 10.28
C ILE A 44 0.62 -1.49 9.14
N MET A 45 -0.58 -2.01 9.45
CA MET A 45 -1.59 -2.37 8.45
C MET A 45 -2.02 -1.14 7.62
N VAL A 46 -2.28 -0.01 8.27
CA VAL A 46 -2.66 1.24 7.56
C VAL A 46 -1.53 1.72 6.65
N LEU A 47 -0.28 1.70 7.12
CA LEU A 47 0.87 2.07 6.29
C LEU A 47 1.06 1.12 5.10
N ALA A 48 0.86 -0.18 5.30
CA ALA A 48 0.91 -1.17 4.23
C ALA A 48 -0.20 -0.95 3.18
N ALA A 49 -1.41 -0.64 3.63
CA ALA A 49 -2.54 -0.31 2.76
C ALA A 49 -2.25 0.97 1.96
N PHE A 50 -1.74 2.02 2.62
CA PHE A 50 -1.36 3.26 1.97
C PHE A 50 -0.28 3.04 0.90
N PHE A 51 0.75 2.25 1.21
CA PHE A 51 1.79 1.87 0.26
C PHE A 51 1.22 1.14 -0.96
N ALA A 52 0.30 0.19 -0.75
CA ALA A 52 -0.37 -0.50 -1.86
C ALA A 52 -1.19 0.46 -2.73
N VAL A 53 -1.87 1.45 -2.14
CA VAL A 53 -2.59 2.50 -2.89
C VAL A 53 -1.61 3.33 -3.73
N ILE A 54 -0.44 3.71 -3.20
CA ILE A 54 0.58 4.43 -3.97
C ILE A 54 1.04 3.59 -5.17
N MET A 55 1.32 2.29 -4.97
CA MET A 55 1.74 1.41 -6.07
C MET A 55 0.65 1.26 -7.14
N LEU A 56 -0.62 1.23 -6.72
CA LEU A 56 -1.76 1.23 -7.64
C LEU A 56 -1.81 2.51 -8.49
N VAL A 57 -1.66 3.68 -7.86
CA VAL A 57 -1.59 4.98 -8.56
C VAL A 57 -0.39 5.01 -9.51
N HIS A 58 0.76 4.52 -9.08
CA HIS A 58 1.95 4.45 -9.92
C HIS A 58 1.72 3.57 -11.15
N MET A 59 1.02 2.45 -11.00
CA MET A 59 0.63 1.60 -12.12
C MET A 59 -0.30 2.32 -13.11
N ILE A 60 -1.27 3.10 -12.61
CA ILE A 60 -2.15 3.96 -13.43
C ILE A 60 -1.33 5.00 -14.22
N ASN A 61 -0.31 5.60 -13.59
CA ASN A 61 0.58 6.54 -14.25
C ASN A 61 1.40 5.88 -15.38
N ILE A 62 1.86 4.64 -15.19
CA ILE A 62 2.55 3.87 -16.25
C ILE A 62 1.64 3.62 -17.46
N PHE A 63 0.33 3.51 -17.25
CA PHE A 63 -0.66 3.40 -18.33
C PHE A 63 -0.90 4.74 -19.07
N GLY A 64 -0.24 5.83 -18.68
CA GLY A 64 -0.33 7.14 -19.33
C GLY A 64 -1.37 8.08 -18.72
N TYR A 65 -1.95 7.73 -17.57
CA TYR A 65 -2.86 8.62 -16.84
C TYR A 65 -2.09 9.40 -15.78
N GLU A 66 -1.82 10.68 -16.03
CA GLU A 66 -1.12 11.51 -15.07
C GLU A 66 -2.04 11.93 -13.90
N THR A 67 -1.72 11.50 -12.69
CA THR A 67 -2.47 11.83 -11.45
C THR A 67 -1.87 13.00 -10.66
N GLY A 68 -1.02 13.81 -11.30
CA GLY A 68 -0.34 14.95 -10.68
C GLY A 68 -1.28 16.10 -10.29
N PRO A 69 -0.85 17.01 -9.39
CA PRO A 69 -1.65 18.17 -8.96
C PRO A 69 -2.18 18.99 -10.14
N GLU A 70 -1.41 19.16 -11.20
CA GLU A 70 -1.77 19.86 -12.43
C GLU A 70 -2.97 19.24 -13.18
N ASN A 71 -3.18 17.94 -13.00
CA ASN A 71 -4.26 17.16 -13.62
C ASN A 71 -5.41 16.86 -12.63
N SER A 72 -5.34 17.35 -11.39
CA SER A 72 -6.33 17.15 -10.34
C SER A 72 -7.39 18.25 -10.33
N LEU A 73 -8.66 17.90 -10.02
CA LEU A 73 -9.76 18.87 -9.90
C LEU A 73 -9.52 19.95 -8.83
N LEU A 74 -8.65 19.67 -7.85
CA LEU A 74 -8.24 20.60 -6.79
C LEU A 74 -6.79 21.08 -6.96
N GLY A 75 -6.23 20.90 -8.17
CA GLY A 75 -4.89 21.28 -8.54
C GLY A 75 -4.58 22.75 -8.37
N ARG A 76 -3.40 23.08 -7.82
CA ARG A 76 -2.87 24.44 -7.85
C ARG A 76 -2.58 24.80 -9.31
N ARG A 77 -3.43 25.66 -9.89
CA ARG A 77 -3.20 26.29 -11.19
C ARG A 77 -1.90 27.09 -11.19
#